data_AF-A0A960DEG6-F1
#
_entry.id   AF-A0A960DEG6-F1
#
_cell.length_a   1.000
_cell.length_b   1.000
_cell.length_c   1.000
_cell.angle_alpha   90.00
_cell.angle_beta   90.00
_cell.angle_gamma   90.00
#
_symmetry.space_group_name_H-M   'P 1'
#
loop_
_entity.id
_entity.type
_entity.pdbx_description
1 polymer ?
#
loop_
_entity_poly.entity_id
_entity_poly.type
_entity_poly.pdbx_seq_one_letter_code
_entity_poly.pdbx_strand_id
1 'polypeptide(L)' 'QVREDGSAMLVTTTDAFTAEELLDGAGTAIIIHEQADNFANIPPERYQQVNGDPPPDQTTLATGDAGARVACGVITRS' A
#
# COMPACT_ATOMS: atom_id res chain seq x y z
N GLN A 1 2.86 -11.26 -3.48
CA GLN A 1 2.35 -12.33 -2.60
C GLN A 1 3.52 -13.11 -2.02
N VAL A 2 3.30 -13.74 -0.87
CA VAL A 2 4.23 -14.71 -0.28
C VAL A 2 3.77 -16.12 -0.68
N ARG A 3 4.68 -17.01 -1.06
CA ARG A 3 4.40 -18.42 -1.37
C ARG A 3 4.36 -19.26 -0.09
N GLU A 4 3.93 -20.52 -0.19
CA GLU A 4 3.92 -21.46 0.95
C GLU A 4 5.29 -21.61 1.63
N ASP A 5 6.37 -21.45 0.87
CA ASP A 5 7.75 -21.47 1.36
C ASP A 5 8.17 -20.20 2.15
N GLY A 6 7.27 -19.23 2.30
CA GLY A 6 7.52 -17.97 3.01
C GLY A 6 8.27 -16.92 2.18
N SER A 7 8.59 -17.19 0.91
CA SER A 7 9.33 -16.27 0.05
C SER A 7 8.42 -15.47 -0.90
N ALA A 8 8.89 -14.28 -1.28
CA ALA A 8 8.21 -13.39 -2.22
C ALA A 8 9.24 -12.72 -3.14
N MET A 9 8.82 -12.43 -4.37
CA MET A 9 9.57 -11.58 -5.30
C MET A 9 8.57 -10.72 -6.07
N LEU A 10 8.83 -9.41 -6.12
CA LEU A 10 8.11 -8.46 -6.95
C LEU A 10 9.13 -7.56 -7.62
N VAL A 11 9.01 -7.41 -8.93
CA VAL A 11 9.70 -6.39 -9.71
C VAL A 11 8.61 -5.59 -10.42
N THR A 12 8.66 -4.28 -10.28
CA THR A 12 7.70 -3.35 -10.88
C THR A 12 8.42 -2.08 -11.29
N THR A 13 7.74 -1.25 -12.09
CA THR A 13 8.24 0.05 -12.54
C THR A 13 7.15 1.09 -12.34
N THR A 14 7.53 2.28 -11.92
CA THR A 14 6.65 3.45 -11.85
C THR A 14 7.47 4.70 -12.15
N ASP A 15 6.84 5.68 -12.79
CA ASP A 15 7.37 7.01 -13.08
C ASP A 15 6.74 8.09 -12.19
N ALA A 16 5.97 7.69 -11.17
CA ALA A 16 5.24 8.59 -10.29
C ALA A 16 6.14 9.39 -9.32
N PHE A 17 7.39 8.99 -9.16
CA PHE A 17 8.37 9.68 -8.33
C PHE A 17 9.81 9.45 -8.83
N THR A 18 10.72 10.37 -8.49
CA THR A 18 12.15 10.28 -8.81
C THR A 18 13.00 9.80 -7.63
N ALA A 19 14.27 9.50 -7.88
CA ALA A 19 15.21 9.12 -6.83
C ALA A 19 15.46 10.26 -5.83
N GLU A 20 15.43 11.51 -6.28
CA GLU A 20 15.59 12.69 -5.43
C GLU A 20 14.43 12.83 -4.45
N GLU A 21 13.18 12.65 -4.91
CA GLU A 21 11.98 12.75 -4.07
C GLU A 21 11.96 11.69 -2.96
N LEU A 22 12.47 10.49 -3.23
CA LEU A 22 12.58 9.42 -2.22
C LEU A 22 13.57 9.74 -1.10
N LEU A 23 14.55 10.60 -1.36
CA LEU A 23 15.65 10.93 -0.44
C LEU A 23 15.48 12.29 0.23
N ASP A 24 14.54 13.11 -0.23
CA ASP A 24 14.33 14.47 0.28
C ASP A 24 13.71 14.48 1.69
N GLY A 25 13.89 15.60 2.40
CA GLY A 25 13.31 15.83 3.72
C GLY A 25 13.73 14.77 4.75
N ALA A 26 12.73 14.10 5.35
CA ALA A 26 12.95 13.03 6.33
C ALA A 26 13.29 11.68 5.69
N GLY A 27 13.37 11.61 4.35
CA GLY A 27 13.49 10.38 3.59
C GLY A 27 12.16 9.61 3.51
N THR A 28 12.23 8.42 2.91
CA THR A 28 11.07 7.54 2.71
C THR A 28 11.38 6.10 3.11
N ALA A 29 10.34 5.27 3.25
CA ALA A 29 10.47 3.85 3.55
C ALA A 29 9.52 3.02 2.69
N ILE A 30 9.96 1.82 2.33
CA ILE A 30 9.11 0.77 1.78
C ILE A 30 8.54 -0.10 2.91
N ILE A 31 7.25 -0.41 2.84
CA ILE A 31 6.53 -1.14 3.90
C ILE A 31 5.81 -2.34 3.29
N ILE A 32 5.87 -3.47 3.98
CA ILE A 32 5.09 -4.66 3.67
C ILE A 32 4.02 -4.81 4.74
N HIS A 33 2.77 -4.96 4.31
CA HIS A 33 1.60 -5.18 5.16
C HIS A 33 1.28 -6.67 5.30
N GLU A 34 0.50 -7.04 6.33
CA GLU A 34 0.11 -8.43 6.60
C GLU A 34 -0.89 -9.00 5.57
N GLN A 35 -1.75 -8.16 4.99
CA GLN A 35 -2.78 -8.55 4.03
C GLN A 35 -2.51 -7.93 2.66
N ALA A 36 -3.30 -8.33 1.66
CA ALA A 36 -3.20 -7.78 0.32
C ALA A 36 -3.74 -6.35 0.27
N ASP A 37 -3.13 -5.54 -0.59
CA ASP A 37 -3.63 -4.21 -0.94
C ASP A 37 -4.92 -4.32 -1.76
N ASN A 38 -5.98 -3.63 -1.35
CA ASN A 38 -7.26 -3.62 -2.06
C ASN A 38 -7.35 -2.52 -3.14
N PHE A 39 -6.42 -1.58 -3.20
CA PHE A 39 -6.38 -0.47 -4.17
C PHE A 39 -7.70 0.32 -4.25
N ALA A 40 -8.40 0.44 -3.13
CA ALA A 40 -9.73 1.04 -3.05
C ALA A 40 -10.80 0.38 -3.94
N ASN A 41 -10.63 -0.91 -4.25
CA ASN A 41 -11.54 -1.69 -5.09
C ASN A 41 -12.80 -2.15 -4.32
N ILE A 42 -13.73 -1.20 -4.09
CA ILE A 42 -15.03 -1.47 -3.45
C ILE A 42 -16.16 -0.94 -4.35
N PRO A 43 -16.82 -1.82 -5.15
CA PRO A 43 -17.88 -1.40 -6.07
C PRO A 43 -19.11 -0.81 -5.33
N PRO A 44 -19.47 0.46 -5.59
CA PRO A 44 -20.53 1.16 -4.86
C PRO A 44 -21.94 0.64 -5.19
N GLU A 45 -22.12 -0.09 -6.30
CA GLU A 45 -23.41 -0.68 -6.66
C GLU A 45 -23.77 -1.90 -5.81
N ARG A 46 -22.78 -2.49 -5.11
CA ARG A 46 -22.97 -3.73 -4.33
C ARG A 46 -22.65 -3.59 -2.84
N TYR A 47 -21.88 -2.58 -2.47
CA TYR A 47 -21.41 -2.38 -1.10
C TYR A 47 -21.70 -0.96 -0.63
N GLN A 48 -21.91 -0.81 0.67
CA GLN A 48 -22.20 0.47 1.33
C GLN A 48 -21.35 0.57 2.59
N GLN A 49 -20.93 1.79 2.93
CA GLN A 49 -20.28 2.03 4.21
C GLN A 49 -21.30 1.90 5.36
N VAL A 50 -20.82 1.62 6.57
CA VAL A 50 -21.68 1.47 7.77
C VAL A 50 -22.47 2.74 8.12
N ASN A 51 -21.97 3.90 7.71
CA ASN A 51 -22.62 5.20 7.90
C ASN A 51 -23.58 5.56 6.76
N GLY A 52 -23.70 4.72 5.73
CA GLY A 52 -24.55 4.93 4.56
C GLY A 52 -23.89 5.70 3.40
N ASP A 53 -22.64 6.15 3.55
CA ASP A 53 -21.93 6.83 2.48
C ASP A 53 -21.49 5.85 1.37
N PRO A 54 -21.32 6.32 0.13
CA PRO A 54 -20.72 5.51 -0.94
C PRO A 54 -19.29 5.10 -0.58
N PRO A 55 -18.91 3.81 -0.69
CA PRO A 55 -17.52 3.39 -0.52
C PRO A 55 -16.67 3.81 -1.73
N PRO A 56 -15.32 3.78 -1.62
CA PRO A 56 -14.51 3.48 -0.43
C PRO A 56 -14.38 4.69 0.52
N ASP A 57 -14.05 4.43 1.79
CA ASP A 57 -13.78 5.51 2.74
C ASP A 57 -12.38 6.14 2.55
N GLN A 58 -12.10 7.25 3.24
CA GLN A 58 -10.83 7.97 3.11
C GLN A 58 -9.61 7.17 3.59
N THR A 59 -9.79 6.28 4.56
CA THR A 59 -8.72 5.41 5.06
C THR A 59 -8.36 4.36 4.00
N THR A 60 -9.38 3.74 3.40
CA THR A 60 -9.21 2.81 2.27
C THR A 60 -8.50 3.50 1.11
N LEU A 61 -8.94 4.70 0.72
CA LEU A 61 -8.33 5.48 -0.37
C LEU A 61 -6.85 5.79 -0.13
N ALA A 62 -6.47 6.03 1.13
CA ALA A 62 -5.11 6.40 1.48
C ALA A 62 -4.16 5.19 1.67
N THR A 63 -4.69 4.01 2.02
CA THR A 63 -3.85 2.91 2.55
C THR A 63 -4.16 1.51 2.03
N GLY A 64 -5.24 1.31 1.27
CA GLY A 64 -5.55 0.02 0.64
C GLY A 64 -5.99 -1.10 1.61
N ASP A 65 -6.37 -0.77 2.85
CA ASP A 65 -6.85 -1.68 3.90
C ASP A 65 -6.03 -2.98 4.10
N ALA A 66 -4.72 -2.91 3.87
CA ALA A 66 -3.84 -4.08 3.91
C ALA A 66 -3.50 -4.55 5.35
N GLY A 67 -4.15 -4.01 6.37
CA GLY A 67 -3.91 -4.36 7.78
C GLY A 67 -2.60 -3.80 8.35
N ALA A 68 -2.09 -4.43 9.40
CA ALA A 68 -0.88 -4.00 10.10
C ALA A 68 0.39 -4.04 9.22
N ARG A 69 1.38 -3.22 9.58
CA ARG A 69 2.69 -3.12 8.90
C ARG A 69 3.64 -4.16 9.51
N VAL A 70 4.07 -5.16 8.73
CA VAL A 70 4.87 -6.29 9.23
C VAL A 70 6.37 -6.18 8.90
N ALA A 71 6.74 -5.39 7.90
CA ALA A 71 8.13 -5.06 7.62
C ALA A 71 8.26 -3.60 7.13
N CYS A 72 9.39 -2.98 7.43
CA CYS A 72 9.70 -1.60 7.05
C CYS A 72 11.18 -1.48 6.73
N GLY A 73 11.51 -0.89 5.58
CA GLY A 73 12.88 -0.62 5.16
C GLY A 73 13.01 0.82 4.69
N VAL A 74 13.92 1.59 5.31
CA VAL A 74 14.22 2.97 4.87
C VAL A 74 14.94 2.91 3.53
N ILE A 75 14.57 3.78 2.60
CA ILE A 75 15.23 3.94 1.31
C ILE A 75 16.37 4.95 1.50
N THR A 76 17.61 4.48 1.43
CA THR A 76 18.82 5.31 1.52
C THR A 76 19.77 4.97 0.38
N ARG A 77 20.79 5.83 0.17
CA ARG A 77 21.92 5.48 -0.70
C ARG A 77 22.76 4.38 -0.06
N SER A 78 23.29 3.50 -0.89
CA SER A 78 24.28 2.46 -0.54
C SER A 78 25.71 2.98 -0.63
#